data_AF-A0A3E0U5X3-F1
#
_entry.id   AF-A0A3E0U5X3-F1
#
_cell.length_a   1.000
_cell.length_b   1.000
_cell.length_c   1.000
_cell.angle_alpha   90.00
_cell.angle_beta   90.00
_cell.angle_gamma   90.00
#
_symmetry.space_group_name_H-M   'P 1'
#
loop_
_entity.id
_entity.type
_entity.pdbx_description
1 polymer ?
#
loop_
_entity_poly.entity_id
_entity_poly.type
_entity_poly.pdbx_seq_one_letter_code
_entity_poly.pdbx_strand_id
1 'polypeptide(L)'
;MSLKFTGTFQELQSKLASLSGQWDDSQSNKKVLRLGTGILNWFESTGTIQFQGRGTDKEKLVSQVPHLIYPEQFEQKEVVVAQNTDSSLTQDIPDSDLTIERKYLNSKINDSELIIGIVSAVGTESKRVIDPLKDRLQGFGYSVEEIRVSGILPAFSNESAHEYERIKHYMASGDQLRKETENNAILAAGVTKQVSTQRDSQLTKKAYIVNSLKHPSEVDLLRKVYGDGFYLIGIHADEKRRHKYLTADKGCTQEQASELIKIDEDESFSYGQKTRDTYHLSDFFLNLGKNDDHVKNRLQRFLELIFSHPYKNPTFDEFAMFMAFNSSVRSGDLSRQVGAVISQNNQIIATGANDVPRSGGGLYWAEADPETGEVNDHPDGKDYTRDGDSNKQAQAEIVEEIAKKLLDGGVVEADKEIDLTQVLKGSKISDLTEFGRVVHAEMDALLSCSRAGIPTIGTTLYCTTFPCHNCAKHIIAGGMKRVVYVEPYPKSRALDFHSESIQLRSEFDTSQQDNNLIAFEPFIGVGPRRFLDLFSMSLGAGSKLKRKDKQGSTLEWDKSQAPIRTPLVPKSYIEIEKSAAEMWDENSQPATPF
;
A
#
# COMPACT_ATOMS: atom_id res chain seq x y z
N MET A 1 18.84 1.55 -39.28
CA MET A 1 18.80 0.98 -40.65
C MET A 1 20.08 1.39 -41.38
N SER A 2 20.65 0.53 -42.22
CA SER A 2 21.80 0.87 -43.09
C SER A 2 21.30 1.70 -44.28
N LEU A 3 21.92 2.86 -44.56
CA LEU A 3 21.60 3.67 -45.73
C LEU A 3 21.94 2.89 -47.02
N LYS A 4 21.01 2.84 -47.97
CA LYS A 4 21.21 2.22 -49.28
C LYS A 4 20.86 3.22 -50.38
N PHE A 5 21.50 3.09 -51.54
CA PHE A 5 21.19 3.78 -52.78
C PHE A 5 21.35 2.77 -53.92
N THR A 6 20.28 2.49 -54.65
CA THR A 6 20.22 1.45 -55.69
C THR A 6 20.31 1.99 -57.12
N GLY A 7 20.59 3.29 -57.30
CA GLY A 7 20.79 3.90 -58.62
C GLY A 7 22.19 3.65 -59.20
N THR A 8 22.49 4.25 -60.35
CA THR A 8 23.80 4.13 -61.00
C THR A 8 24.87 4.98 -60.31
N PHE A 9 26.16 4.66 -60.54
CA PHE A 9 27.24 5.47 -59.98
C PHE A 9 27.18 6.94 -60.44
N GLN A 10 26.83 7.18 -61.72
CA GLN A 10 26.69 8.53 -62.29
C GLN A 10 25.56 9.31 -61.61
N GLU A 11 24.44 8.66 -61.30
CA GLU A 11 23.36 9.28 -60.53
C GLU A 11 23.78 9.62 -59.10
N LEU A 12 24.52 8.72 -58.44
CA LEU A 12 25.05 8.98 -57.10
C LEU A 12 26.03 10.16 -57.11
N GLN A 13 26.94 10.23 -58.09
CA GLN A 13 27.86 11.35 -58.26
C GLN A 13 27.11 12.65 -58.50
N SER A 14 26.08 12.65 -59.36
CA SER A 14 25.27 13.83 -59.62
C SER A 14 24.52 14.31 -58.37
N LYS A 15 23.94 13.38 -57.58
CA LYS A 15 23.24 13.71 -56.34
C LYS A 15 24.17 14.27 -55.26
N LEU A 16 25.41 13.79 -55.22
CA LEU A 16 26.42 14.21 -54.24
C LEU A 16 27.37 15.30 -54.75
N ALA A 17 27.11 15.88 -55.92
CA ALA A 17 28.00 16.87 -56.55
C ALA A 17 28.21 18.15 -55.74
N SER A 18 27.26 18.47 -54.84
CA SER A 18 27.38 19.60 -53.90
C SER A 18 28.40 19.34 -52.77
N LEU A 19 28.80 18.09 -52.55
CA LEU A 19 29.87 17.74 -51.63
C LEU A 19 31.20 17.92 -52.36
N SER A 20 32.05 18.82 -51.86
CA SER A 20 33.39 19.12 -52.41
C SER A 20 34.43 18.01 -52.18
N GLY A 21 34.02 16.75 -52.21
CA GLY A 21 34.89 15.58 -52.03
C GLY A 21 35.42 15.01 -53.35
N GLN A 22 36.51 14.24 -53.27
CA GLN A 22 37.10 13.55 -54.41
C GLN A 22 36.63 12.10 -54.49
N TRP A 23 36.18 11.68 -55.67
CA TRP A 23 35.80 10.30 -55.95
C TRP A 23 37.02 9.48 -56.39
N ASP A 24 37.11 8.27 -55.85
CA ASP A 24 38.02 7.20 -56.25
C ASP A 24 37.17 6.00 -56.70
N ASP A 25 37.25 5.70 -58.00
CA ASP A 25 36.52 4.63 -58.68
C ASP A 25 37.42 3.48 -59.15
N SER A 26 38.70 3.48 -58.73
CA SER A 26 39.72 2.50 -59.11
C SER A 26 39.39 1.07 -58.64
N GLN A 27 38.51 0.94 -57.65
CA GLN A 27 38.06 -0.35 -57.11
C GLN A 27 36.83 -0.86 -57.86
N SER A 28 36.86 -2.14 -58.22
CA SER A 28 35.80 -2.80 -59.00
C SER A 28 34.53 -3.09 -58.21
N ASN A 29 34.61 -3.17 -56.87
CA ASN A 29 33.50 -3.59 -56.01
C ASN A 29 32.89 -2.45 -55.17
N LYS A 30 33.51 -1.27 -55.14
CA LYS A 30 33.00 -0.11 -54.42
C LYS A 30 33.52 1.19 -55.02
N LYS A 31 32.76 2.26 -54.80
CA LYS A 31 33.16 3.64 -55.13
C LYS A 31 33.34 4.43 -53.84
N VAL A 32 34.40 5.21 -53.76
CA VAL A 32 34.81 5.87 -52.53
C VAL A 32 34.81 7.38 -52.73
N LEU A 33 34.05 8.11 -51.91
CA LEU A 33 34.11 9.58 -51.84
C LEU A 33 34.88 10.00 -50.60
N ARG A 34 35.93 10.80 -50.79
CA ARG A 34 36.75 11.35 -49.71
C ARG A 34 36.47 12.84 -49.55
N LEU A 35 36.06 13.24 -48.35
CA LEU A 35 35.86 14.64 -47.97
C LEU A 35 36.71 14.89 -46.72
N GLY A 36 37.89 15.48 -46.88
CA GLY A 36 38.86 15.65 -45.79
C GLY A 36 39.20 14.31 -45.12
N THR A 37 38.92 14.16 -43.82
CA THR A 37 39.11 12.90 -43.08
C THR A 37 37.90 11.96 -43.12
N GLY A 38 36.80 12.37 -43.76
CA GLY A 38 35.58 11.59 -43.94
C GLY A 38 35.61 10.73 -45.20
N ILE A 39 35.11 9.50 -45.10
CA ILE A 39 35.07 8.53 -46.22
C ILE A 39 33.67 7.96 -46.35
N LEU A 40 33.10 8.03 -47.54
CA LEU A 40 31.88 7.31 -47.93
C LEU A 40 32.27 6.15 -48.85
N ASN A 41 31.89 4.93 -48.48
CA ASN A 41 31.99 3.76 -49.34
C ASN A 41 30.59 3.40 -49.86
N TRP A 42 30.43 3.30 -51.18
CA TRP A 42 29.22 2.79 -51.81
C TRP A 42 29.51 1.49 -52.55
N PHE A 43 28.76 0.44 -52.23
CA PHE A 43 28.94 -0.90 -52.78
C PHE A 43 27.94 -1.14 -53.91
N GLU A 44 28.43 -1.22 -55.14
CA GLU A 44 27.60 -1.29 -56.36
C GLU A 44 26.67 -2.53 -56.37
N SER A 45 27.12 -3.68 -55.85
CA SER A 45 26.33 -4.92 -55.83
C SER A 45 25.15 -4.91 -54.87
N THR A 46 25.17 -4.07 -53.82
CA THR A 46 24.13 -4.06 -52.76
C THR A 46 23.45 -2.71 -52.59
N GLY A 47 23.98 -1.67 -53.23
CA GLY A 47 23.62 -0.28 -53.02
C GLY A 47 24.00 0.27 -51.64
N THR A 48 24.70 -0.50 -50.79
CA THR A 48 24.92 -0.10 -49.39
C THR A 48 25.90 1.07 -49.30
N ILE A 49 25.57 2.06 -48.46
CA ILE A 49 26.44 3.20 -48.15
C ILE A 49 26.97 3.05 -46.72
N GLN A 50 28.30 3.16 -46.57
CA GLN A 50 28.98 3.13 -45.28
C GLN A 50 29.87 4.35 -45.08
N PHE A 51 29.77 4.97 -43.91
CA PHE A 51 30.59 6.12 -43.53
C PHE A 51 31.72 5.70 -42.59
N GLN A 52 32.95 6.04 -42.96
CA GLN A 52 34.19 5.81 -42.22
C GLN A 52 34.93 7.15 -42.03
N GLY A 53 35.98 7.14 -41.20
CA GLY A 53 36.75 8.36 -40.85
C GLY A 53 36.49 8.85 -39.43
N ARG A 54 37.01 10.03 -39.10
CA ARG A 54 36.92 10.68 -37.78
C ARG A 54 36.73 12.20 -37.92
N GLY A 55 36.09 12.82 -36.92
CA GLY A 55 35.91 14.27 -36.84
C GLY A 55 34.72 14.80 -37.64
N THR A 56 34.66 16.13 -37.78
CA THR A 56 33.56 16.91 -38.38
C THR A 56 33.22 16.51 -39.81
N ASP A 57 34.20 16.03 -40.58
CA ASP A 57 34.00 15.62 -41.97
C ASP A 57 33.13 14.36 -42.10
N LYS A 58 33.27 13.41 -41.16
CA LYS A 58 32.38 12.23 -41.12
C LYS A 58 30.96 12.62 -40.75
N GLU A 59 30.79 13.52 -39.78
CA GLU A 59 29.48 14.00 -39.35
C GLU A 59 28.78 14.76 -40.49
N LYS A 60 29.53 15.52 -41.29
CA LYS A 60 29.04 16.19 -42.49
C LYS A 60 28.55 15.19 -43.55
N LEU A 61 29.31 14.11 -43.80
CA LEU A 61 28.85 13.05 -44.71
C LEU A 61 27.60 12.33 -44.19
N VAL A 62 27.56 11.98 -42.89
CA VAL A 62 26.43 11.26 -42.28
C VAL A 62 25.15 12.11 -42.30
N SER A 63 25.26 13.42 -42.09
CA SER A 63 24.13 14.34 -42.11
C SER A 63 23.65 14.67 -43.53
N GLN A 64 24.55 15.03 -44.45
CA GLN A 64 24.12 15.59 -45.75
C GLN A 64 23.76 14.52 -46.79
N VAL A 65 24.44 13.38 -46.79
CA VAL A 65 24.29 12.36 -47.84
C VAL A 65 22.86 11.77 -47.90
N PRO A 66 22.18 11.45 -46.78
CA PRO A 66 20.78 11.00 -46.84
C PRO A 66 19.84 12.03 -47.50
N HIS A 67 19.99 13.31 -47.18
CA HIS A 67 19.15 14.39 -47.72
C HIS A 67 19.39 14.61 -49.22
N LEU A 68 20.63 14.48 -49.68
CA LEU A 68 20.98 14.64 -51.09
C LEU A 68 20.50 13.46 -51.94
N ILE A 69 20.49 12.25 -51.37
CA ILE A 69 20.08 11.05 -52.09
C ILE A 69 18.55 10.93 -52.13
N TYR A 70 17.86 11.26 -51.03
CA TYR A 70 16.42 11.13 -50.86
C TYR A 70 15.75 12.45 -50.45
N PRO A 71 15.81 13.52 -51.27
CA PRO A 71 15.29 14.84 -50.91
C PRO A 71 13.81 14.79 -50.54
N GLU A 72 12.98 14.01 -51.24
CA GLU A 72 11.53 13.88 -50.97
C GLU A 72 11.20 13.19 -49.62
N GLN A 73 12.10 12.36 -49.07
CA GLN A 73 11.92 11.78 -47.72
C GLN A 73 12.24 12.78 -46.61
N PHE A 74 12.84 13.92 -46.96
CA PHE A 74 13.32 14.94 -46.04
C PHE A 74 12.87 16.36 -46.42
N GLU A 75 11.97 16.51 -47.41
CA GLU A 75 11.29 17.76 -47.69
C GLU A 75 10.33 18.09 -46.54
N GLN A 76 10.39 19.34 -46.12
CA GLN A 76 9.79 19.88 -44.91
C GLN A 76 8.27 19.63 -44.86
N LYS A 77 7.86 18.60 -44.12
CA LYS A 77 6.78 18.80 -43.15
C LYS A 77 7.42 19.50 -41.96
N GLU A 78 6.87 20.64 -41.55
CA GLU A 78 7.11 21.21 -40.23
C GLU A 78 6.73 20.17 -39.18
N VAL A 79 7.70 19.31 -38.85
CA VAL A 79 7.67 18.47 -37.66
C VAL A 79 8.53 19.21 -36.67
N VAL A 80 7.86 19.77 -35.67
CA VAL A 80 8.47 20.24 -34.43
C VAL A 80 9.11 19.02 -33.76
N VAL A 81 10.35 18.69 -34.14
CA VAL A 81 11.14 17.65 -33.48
C VAL A 81 11.99 18.32 -32.41
N ALA A 82 11.52 18.13 -31.18
CA ALA A 82 12.23 18.41 -29.95
C ALA A 82 13.70 17.97 -30.01
N GLN A 83 14.61 18.93 -29.89
CA GLN A 83 15.93 18.66 -29.34
C GLN A 83 15.73 18.28 -27.86
N ASN A 84 15.74 16.99 -27.56
CA ASN A 84 15.96 16.50 -26.20
C ASN A 84 17.45 16.67 -25.86
N THR A 85 17.85 17.92 -25.60
CA THR A 85 18.94 18.24 -24.69
C THR A 85 18.35 18.21 -23.28
N ASP A 86 18.55 17.08 -22.59
CA ASP A 86 18.13 16.85 -21.20
C ASP A 86 19.06 17.61 -20.24
N SER A 87 19.21 18.93 -20.45
CA SER A 87 20.02 19.82 -19.60
C SER A 87 19.45 21.25 -19.47
N SER A 88 18.17 21.46 -19.76
CA SER A 88 17.51 22.76 -19.48
C SER A 88 16.02 22.57 -19.25
N LEU A 89 15.63 22.11 -18.06
CA LEU A 89 14.25 22.19 -17.59
C LEU A 89 14.04 23.50 -16.84
N THR A 90 13.89 24.59 -17.61
CA THR A 90 13.06 25.77 -17.29
C THR A 90 12.85 26.56 -18.58
N GLN A 91 11.96 26.08 -19.46
CA GLN A 91 11.29 26.94 -20.43
C GLN A 91 9.82 26.52 -20.48
N ASP A 92 8.94 27.45 -20.09
CA ASP A 92 7.50 27.28 -20.05
C ASP A 92 6.94 27.13 -21.46
N ILE A 93 6.53 25.91 -21.83
CA ILE A 93 5.73 25.64 -23.02
C ILE A 93 4.26 25.88 -22.66
N PRO A 94 3.46 26.60 -23.47
CA PRO A 94 2.04 26.80 -23.23
C PRO A 94 1.31 25.45 -23.09
N ASP A 95 0.44 25.34 -22.08
CA ASP A 95 -0.24 24.10 -21.65
C ASP A 95 -1.17 23.46 -22.73
N SER A 96 -1.35 24.15 -23.87
CA SER A 96 -2.14 23.72 -25.03
C SER A 96 -1.43 22.72 -25.96
N ASP A 97 -0.09 22.62 -25.91
CA ASP A 97 0.69 21.76 -26.84
C ASP A 97 1.27 20.48 -26.20
N LEU A 98 0.92 20.19 -24.95
CA LEU A 98 1.33 18.95 -24.28
C LEU A 98 0.44 17.78 -24.71
N THR A 99 1.01 16.85 -25.48
CA THR A 99 0.37 15.55 -25.79
C THR A 99 -0.19 14.88 -24.52
N ILE A 100 -1.33 14.19 -24.61
CA ILE A 100 -1.92 13.41 -23.48
C ILE A 100 -0.86 12.52 -22.82
N GLU A 101 0.03 11.95 -23.63
CA GLU A 101 1.15 11.16 -23.14
C GLU A 101 2.05 11.96 -22.21
N ARG A 102 2.58 13.13 -22.61
CA ARG A 102 3.41 13.98 -21.74
C ARG A 102 2.67 14.63 -20.57
N LYS A 103 1.37 14.89 -20.72
CA LYS A 103 0.56 15.58 -19.70
C LYS A 103 0.06 14.62 -18.61
N TYR A 104 -0.19 13.35 -18.95
CA TYR A 104 -0.88 12.42 -18.06
C TYR A 104 -0.34 10.97 -18.03
N LEU A 105 0.44 10.51 -19.03
CA LEU A 105 0.79 9.08 -19.18
C LEU A 105 2.31 8.77 -19.10
N ASN A 106 3.18 9.72 -19.39
CA ASN A 106 4.64 9.58 -19.37
C ASN A 106 5.23 10.35 -18.20
N SER A 107 5.52 9.59 -17.14
CA SER A 107 6.56 9.77 -16.12
C SER A 107 7.18 11.18 -16.00
N LYS A 108 6.63 11.94 -15.05
CA LYS A 108 7.23 13.03 -14.23
C LYS A 108 6.14 14.06 -13.89
N ILE A 109 5.00 13.62 -13.36
CA ILE A 109 4.08 14.57 -12.72
C ILE A 109 4.76 14.96 -11.40
N ASN A 110 5.43 16.11 -11.43
CA ASN A 110 6.15 16.66 -10.29
C ASN A 110 5.19 17.36 -9.32
N ASP A 111 4.08 17.86 -9.85
CA ASP A 111 3.11 18.64 -9.12
C ASP A 111 1.75 17.93 -9.19
N SER A 112 1.47 17.16 -8.15
CA SER A 112 0.22 16.44 -7.98
C SER A 112 -0.17 16.50 -6.52
N GLU A 113 -1.46 16.50 -6.24
CA GLU A 113 -1.92 16.47 -4.87
C GLU A 113 -1.61 15.14 -4.19
N LEU A 114 -1.57 15.20 -2.86
CA LEU A 114 -1.36 14.02 -2.03
C LEU A 114 -2.44 13.94 -0.97
N ILE A 115 -3.17 12.81 -0.92
CA ILE A 115 -4.15 12.56 0.13
C ILE A 115 -3.59 11.49 1.07
N ILE A 116 -3.38 11.85 2.34
CA ILE A 116 -2.85 10.96 3.37
C ILE A 116 -3.90 10.75 4.45
N GLY A 117 -4.47 9.56 4.52
CA GLY A 117 -5.30 9.13 5.63
C GLY A 117 -4.47 8.70 6.84
N ILE A 118 -4.94 9.01 8.05
CA ILE A 118 -4.37 8.54 9.31
C ILE A 118 -5.36 7.58 9.98
N VAL A 119 -4.87 6.41 10.38
CA VAL A 119 -5.57 5.49 11.27
C VAL A 119 -4.75 5.37 12.54
N SER A 120 -5.38 5.63 13.68
CA SER A 120 -4.75 5.48 14.99
C SER A 120 -5.80 5.14 16.02
N ALA A 121 -5.45 4.24 16.94
CA ALA A 121 -6.26 3.91 18.10
C ALA A 121 -6.56 5.15 18.97
N VAL A 122 -7.73 5.21 19.61
CA VAL A 122 -8.03 6.24 20.62
C VAL A 122 -6.97 6.22 21.73
N GLY A 123 -6.62 7.41 22.24
CA GLY A 123 -5.53 7.58 23.20
C GLY A 123 -4.13 7.63 22.58
N THR A 124 -4.01 7.58 21.25
CA THR A 124 -2.72 7.79 20.56
C THR A 124 -2.41 9.28 20.44
N GLU A 125 -1.18 9.69 20.80
CA GLU A 125 -0.68 11.07 20.65
C GLU A 125 -0.36 11.39 19.18
N SER A 126 -1.35 11.30 18.28
CA SER A 126 -1.17 11.37 16.83
C SER A 126 -0.48 12.65 16.33
N LYS A 127 -0.56 13.76 17.08
CA LYS A 127 0.19 15.00 16.80
C LYS A 127 1.70 14.79 16.72
N ARG A 128 2.27 13.89 17.53
CA ARG A 128 3.71 13.53 17.48
C ARG A 128 4.12 12.88 16.15
N VAL A 129 3.17 12.47 15.33
CA VAL A 129 3.39 11.94 13.97
C VAL A 129 2.94 12.95 12.91
N ILE A 130 1.76 13.55 13.08
CA ILE A 130 1.15 14.45 12.10
C ILE A 130 1.96 15.75 11.95
N ASP A 131 2.44 16.36 13.04
CA ASP A 131 3.19 17.62 12.95
C ASP A 131 4.53 17.42 12.23
N PRO A 132 5.37 16.41 12.56
CA PRO A 132 6.54 16.09 11.74
C PRO A 132 6.24 15.70 10.29
N LEU A 133 5.10 15.07 10.02
CA LEU A 133 4.67 14.75 8.65
C LEU A 133 4.41 16.04 7.85
N LYS A 134 3.69 17.01 8.44
CA LYS A 134 3.47 18.33 7.84
C LYS A 134 4.79 19.03 7.52
N ASP A 135 5.69 19.11 8.49
CA ASP A 135 7.00 19.77 8.33
C ASP A 135 7.81 19.14 7.18
N ARG A 136 7.80 17.80 7.09
CA ARG A 136 8.53 17.10 6.04
C ARG A 136 7.94 17.33 4.66
N LEU A 137 6.60 17.28 4.52
CA LEU A 137 5.88 17.58 3.28
C LEU A 137 6.13 19.02 2.81
N GLN A 138 6.13 20.00 3.72
CA GLN A 138 6.54 21.37 3.42
C GLN A 138 7.97 21.42 2.88
N GLY A 139 8.87 20.61 3.44
CA GLY A 139 10.21 20.44 2.91
C GLY A 139 10.29 19.78 1.51
N PHE A 140 9.21 19.20 1.00
CA PHE A 140 9.06 18.74 -0.41
C PHE A 140 8.32 19.78 -1.28
N GLY A 141 8.03 20.96 -0.73
CA GLY A 141 7.35 22.05 -1.42
C GLY A 141 5.81 21.98 -1.39
N TYR A 142 5.23 21.19 -0.48
CA TYR A 142 3.77 21.07 -0.36
C TYR A 142 3.20 22.06 0.65
N SER A 143 2.10 22.73 0.28
CA SER A 143 1.19 23.28 1.28
C SER A 143 0.41 22.11 1.90
N VAL A 144 0.20 22.14 3.22
CA VAL A 144 -0.39 21.00 3.94
C VAL A 144 -1.61 21.45 4.72
N GLU A 145 -2.71 20.74 4.54
CA GLU A 145 -3.97 20.96 5.23
C GLU A 145 -4.37 19.71 6.02
N GLU A 146 -4.66 19.86 7.31
CA GLU A 146 -5.20 18.77 8.13
C GLU A 146 -6.72 18.88 8.17
N ILE A 147 -7.41 17.86 7.67
CA ILE A 147 -8.86 17.71 7.78
C ILE A 147 -9.13 16.72 8.91
N ARG A 148 -9.76 17.20 9.98
CA ARG A 148 -10.24 16.30 11.02
C ARG A 148 -11.59 15.72 10.65
N VAL A 149 -11.71 14.39 10.61
CA VAL A 149 -12.98 13.70 10.27
C VAL A 149 -14.07 14.12 11.25
N SER A 150 -13.77 14.20 12.54
CA SER A 150 -14.73 14.68 13.54
C SER A 150 -15.15 16.15 13.36
N GLY A 151 -14.42 16.93 12.56
CA GLY A 151 -14.71 18.34 12.28
C GLY A 151 -15.88 18.54 11.31
N ILE A 152 -16.29 17.51 10.58
CA ILE A 152 -17.49 17.55 9.71
C ILE A 152 -18.77 17.19 10.48
N LEU A 153 -18.64 16.70 11.71
CA LEU A 153 -19.73 16.30 12.57
C LEU A 153 -20.25 17.49 13.40
N PRO A 154 -21.49 17.41 13.94
CA PRO A 154 -22.03 18.45 14.81
C PRO A 154 -21.08 18.80 15.96
N ALA A 155 -20.83 20.10 16.13
CA ALA A 155 -19.92 20.59 17.14
C ALA A 155 -20.38 20.21 18.55
N PHE A 156 -19.43 19.79 19.38
CA PHE A 156 -19.69 19.55 20.79
C PHE A 156 -19.86 20.89 21.51
N SER A 157 -21.06 21.16 22.02
CA SER A 157 -21.49 22.49 22.50
C SER A 157 -21.07 22.82 23.94
N ASN A 158 -20.56 21.85 24.70
CA ASN A 158 -20.23 22.04 26.12
C ASN A 158 -18.71 22.18 26.33
N GLU A 159 -18.21 23.41 26.26
CA GLU A 159 -16.78 23.72 26.50
C GLU A 159 -16.29 23.39 27.92
N SER A 160 -17.19 23.19 28.88
CA SER A 160 -16.86 22.84 30.27
C SER A 160 -16.83 21.33 30.56
N ALA A 161 -17.19 20.48 29.59
CA ALA A 161 -17.23 19.04 29.80
C ALA A 161 -15.85 18.38 29.69
N HIS A 162 -15.69 17.25 30.40
CA HIS A 162 -14.49 16.42 30.35
C HIS A 162 -14.21 15.88 28.94
N GLU A 163 -12.93 15.67 28.60
CA GLU A 163 -12.52 15.15 27.29
C GLU A 163 -13.21 13.82 26.92
N TYR A 164 -13.50 12.97 27.90
CA TYR A 164 -14.26 11.74 27.73
C TYR A 164 -15.61 11.98 27.02
N GLU A 165 -16.40 12.95 27.49
CA GLU A 165 -17.71 13.29 26.92
C GLU A 165 -17.56 13.80 25.49
N ARG A 166 -16.53 14.62 25.25
CA ARG A 166 -16.24 15.13 23.90
C ARG A 166 -15.90 14.00 22.93
N ILE A 167 -15.05 13.04 23.33
CA ILE A 167 -14.69 11.89 22.48
C ILE A 167 -15.95 11.05 22.21
N LYS A 168 -16.70 10.71 23.26
CA LYS A 168 -17.91 9.88 23.15
C LYS A 168 -18.97 10.51 22.27
N HIS A 169 -19.16 11.84 22.35
CA HIS A 169 -20.04 12.59 21.45
C HIS A 169 -19.69 12.38 19.97
N TYR A 170 -18.42 12.52 19.61
CA TYR A 170 -17.99 12.36 18.21
C TYR A 170 -18.06 10.91 17.72
N MET A 171 -17.78 9.94 18.59
CA MET A 171 -17.97 8.52 18.28
C MET A 171 -19.45 8.26 17.96
N ALA A 172 -20.35 8.60 18.90
CA ALA A 172 -21.78 8.40 18.75
C ALA A 172 -22.36 9.16 17.54
N SER A 173 -21.93 10.39 17.29
CA SER A 173 -22.37 11.18 16.14
C SER A 173 -21.96 10.54 14.81
N GLY A 174 -20.75 9.97 14.74
CA GLY A 174 -20.28 9.25 13.57
C GLY A 174 -21.05 7.96 13.32
N ASP A 175 -21.31 7.18 14.38
CA ASP A 175 -22.06 5.92 14.29
C ASP A 175 -23.54 6.18 13.93
N GLN A 176 -24.14 7.23 14.50
CA GLN A 176 -25.48 7.68 14.17
C GLN A 176 -25.60 8.04 12.69
N LEU A 177 -24.66 8.82 12.15
CA LEU A 177 -24.70 9.20 10.73
C LEU A 177 -24.53 7.99 9.81
N ARG A 178 -23.61 7.06 10.13
CA ARG A 178 -23.46 5.80 9.37
C ARG A 178 -24.75 4.97 9.40
N LYS A 179 -25.43 4.93 10.54
CA LYS A 179 -26.70 4.21 10.73
C LYS A 179 -27.85 4.83 9.94
N GLU A 180 -28.07 6.14 10.08
CA GLU A 180 -29.17 6.87 9.45
C GLU A 180 -29.10 6.86 7.92
N THR A 181 -27.87 6.88 7.40
CA THR A 181 -27.61 6.88 5.95
C THR A 181 -27.44 5.47 5.38
N GLU A 182 -27.45 4.44 6.23
CA GLU A 182 -27.12 3.05 5.88
C GLU A 182 -25.81 2.92 5.08
N ASN A 183 -24.88 3.86 5.30
CA ASN A 183 -23.65 3.99 4.54
C ASN A 183 -22.45 4.22 5.45
N ASN A 184 -21.67 3.15 5.63
CA ASN A 184 -20.47 3.18 6.46
C ASN A 184 -19.32 4.06 5.93
N ALA A 185 -19.41 4.53 4.68
CA ALA A 185 -18.43 5.42 4.06
C ALA A 185 -18.82 6.91 4.11
N ILE A 186 -19.98 7.25 4.69
CA ILE A 186 -20.53 8.61 4.63
C ILE A 186 -19.57 9.69 5.16
N LEU A 187 -18.81 9.41 6.22
CA LEU A 187 -17.84 10.35 6.76
C LEU A 187 -16.69 10.64 5.78
N ALA A 188 -16.25 9.64 5.01
CA ALA A 188 -15.28 9.85 3.94
C ALA A 188 -15.85 10.67 2.78
N ALA A 189 -17.17 10.58 2.51
CA ALA A 189 -17.84 11.45 1.54
C ALA A 189 -17.80 12.92 1.99
N GLY A 190 -18.05 13.19 3.27
CA GLY A 190 -17.93 14.53 3.85
C GLY A 190 -16.50 15.08 3.84
N VAL A 191 -15.50 14.24 4.12
CA VAL A 191 -14.09 14.60 3.93
C VAL A 191 -13.79 14.94 2.48
N THR A 192 -14.29 14.15 1.54
CA THR A 192 -14.11 14.35 0.09
C THR A 192 -14.69 15.70 -0.35
N LYS A 193 -15.88 16.06 0.15
CA LYS A 193 -16.47 17.39 -0.06
C LYS A 193 -15.57 18.50 0.49
N GLN A 194 -15.01 18.31 1.69
CA GLN A 194 -14.13 19.31 2.29
C GLN A 194 -12.83 19.49 1.47
N VAL A 195 -12.21 18.40 1.03
CA VAL A 195 -11.04 18.45 0.12
C VAL A 195 -11.39 19.22 -1.15
N SER A 196 -12.50 18.87 -1.80
CA SER A 196 -13.01 19.51 -3.01
C SER A 196 -13.27 21.01 -2.82
N THR A 197 -13.84 21.41 -1.69
CA THR A 197 -14.13 22.83 -1.38
C THR A 197 -12.86 23.63 -1.11
N GLN A 198 -11.87 23.02 -0.49
CA GLN A 198 -10.59 23.65 -0.13
C GLN A 198 -9.56 23.61 -1.28
N ARG A 199 -9.87 22.91 -2.37
CA ARG A 199 -9.04 22.77 -3.56
C ARG A 199 -8.90 24.12 -4.25
N ASP A 200 -7.70 24.68 -4.22
CA ASP A 200 -7.38 25.88 -4.98
C ASP A 200 -7.11 25.49 -6.44
N SER A 201 -7.79 26.14 -7.38
CA SER A 201 -7.57 25.98 -8.82
C SER A 201 -6.13 26.28 -9.28
N GLN A 202 -5.33 26.99 -8.47
CA GLN A 202 -4.00 27.46 -8.85
C GLN A 202 -2.82 26.65 -8.26
N LEU A 203 -3.04 25.83 -7.22
CA LEU A 203 -1.95 25.13 -6.50
C LEU A 203 -1.93 23.63 -6.81
N THR A 204 -0.87 23.17 -7.47
CA THR A 204 -0.67 21.76 -7.85
C THR A 204 0.07 20.93 -6.79
N LYS A 205 0.80 21.56 -5.84
CA LYS A 205 1.48 20.90 -4.71
C LYS A 205 0.74 21.14 -3.38
N LYS A 206 -0.40 20.48 -3.21
CA LYS A 206 -1.18 20.51 -1.97
C LYS A 206 -1.33 19.10 -1.40
N ALA A 207 -1.11 18.96 -0.10
CA ALA A 207 -1.27 17.71 0.62
C ALA A 207 -2.39 17.84 1.66
N TYR A 208 -3.31 16.89 1.65
CA TYR A 208 -4.41 16.80 2.61
C TYR A 208 -4.16 15.62 3.55
N ILE A 209 -4.11 15.90 4.85
CA ILE A 209 -3.99 14.87 5.91
C ILE A 209 -5.36 14.67 6.54
N VAL A 210 -5.97 13.50 6.35
CA VAL A 210 -7.29 13.14 6.89
C VAL A 210 -7.11 12.42 8.24
N ASN A 211 -7.55 13.06 9.32
CA ASN A 211 -7.29 12.63 10.71
C ASN A 211 -8.59 12.48 11.53
N SER A 212 -9.04 11.30 11.93
CA SER A 212 -8.55 9.95 11.64
C SER A 212 -9.69 9.09 11.13
N LEU A 213 -9.38 8.12 10.28
CA LEU A 213 -10.32 7.13 9.74
C LEU A 213 -10.50 5.98 10.73
N LYS A 214 -11.73 5.46 10.83
CA LYS A 214 -12.17 4.50 11.85
C LYS A 214 -12.96 3.31 11.30
N HIS A 215 -13.34 3.33 10.03
CA HIS A 215 -14.08 2.27 9.39
C HIS A 215 -13.47 1.87 8.02
N PRO A 216 -13.36 0.56 7.67
CA PRO A 216 -12.83 0.10 6.39
C PRO A 216 -13.46 0.76 5.17
N SER A 217 -14.79 0.91 5.18
CA SER A 217 -15.55 1.55 4.09
C SER A 217 -15.13 3.00 3.81
N GLU A 218 -14.65 3.75 4.82
CA GLU A 218 -14.13 5.11 4.63
C GLU A 218 -12.83 5.08 3.80
N VAL A 219 -11.92 4.15 4.14
CA VAL A 219 -10.67 3.91 3.42
C VAL A 219 -10.98 3.47 1.99
N ASP A 220 -11.92 2.55 1.80
CA ASP A 220 -12.30 2.05 0.49
C ASP A 220 -12.91 3.14 -0.40
N LEU A 221 -13.73 4.04 0.16
CA LEU A 221 -14.26 5.17 -0.59
C LEU A 221 -13.13 6.12 -1.01
N LEU A 222 -12.23 6.51 -0.09
CA LEU A 222 -11.11 7.38 -0.43
C LEU A 222 -10.16 6.77 -1.47
N ARG A 223 -9.98 5.44 -1.43
CA ARG A 223 -9.24 4.69 -2.48
C ARG A 223 -9.96 4.69 -3.82
N LYS A 224 -11.28 4.59 -3.84
CA LYS A 224 -12.07 4.65 -5.08
C LYS A 224 -12.07 6.05 -5.68
N VAL A 225 -12.14 7.09 -4.84
CA VAL A 225 -12.08 8.49 -5.27
C VAL A 225 -10.68 8.81 -5.77
N TYR A 226 -9.67 8.71 -4.92
CA TYR A 226 -8.32 9.21 -5.19
C TYR A 226 -7.36 8.15 -5.75
N GLY A 227 -7.80 6.91 -5.96
CA GLY A 227 -7.00 5.85 -6.59
C GLY A 227 -5.61 5.70 -5.97
N ASP A 228 -4.58 5.78 -6.81
CA ASP A 228 -3.20 5.55 -6.39
C ASP A 228 -2.52 6.72 -5.67
N GLY A 229 -3.13 7.90 -5.64
CA GLY A 229 -2.59 9.04 -4.89
C GLY A 229 -3.09 9.16 -3.45
N PHE A 230 -3.94 8.21 -3.01
CA PHE A 230 -4.26 8.04 -1.60
C PHE A 230 -3.29 7.09 -0.90
N TYR A 231 -2.80 7.52 0.26
CA TYR A 231 -1.94 6.74 1.15
C TYR A 231 -2.53 6.68 2.55
N LEU A 232 -2.51 5.50 3.17
CA LEU A 232 -2.97 5.31 4.55
C LEU A 232 -1.79 5.04 5.50
N ILE A 233 -1.66 5.84 6.56
CA ILE A 233 -0.67 5.63 7.62
C ILE A 233 -1.35 5.06 8.86
N GLY A 234 -0.93 3.87 9.27
CA GLY A 234 -1.35 3.23 10.52
C GLY A 234 -0.37 3.54 11.65
N ILE A 235 -0.84 4.24 12.68
CA ILE A 235 -0.03 4.59 13.85
C ILE A 235 -0.31 3.58 14.97
N HIS A 236 0.65 2.71 15.23
CA HIS A 236 0.64 1.82 16.39
C HIS A 236 1.10 2.59 17.64
N ALA A 237 0.35 2.43 18.73
CA ALA A 237 0.75 2.85 20.06
C ALA A 237 0.33 1.78 21.07
N ASP A 238 1.25 1.45 21.97
CA ASP A 238 1.02 0.45 23.02
C ASP A 238 -0.22 0.78 23.86
N GLU A 239 -1.01 -0.23 24.21
CA GLU A 239 -2.24 -0.03 24.98
C GLU A 239 -1.99 0.65 26.32
N LYS A 240 -0.92 0.30 27.04
CA LYS A 240 -0.58 0.94 28.32
C LYS A 240 -0.28 2.41 28.13
N ARG A 241 0.37 2.77 27.02
CA ARG A 241 0.64 4.17 26.65
C ARG A 241 -0.66 4.91 26.37
N ARG A 242 -1.57 4.32 25.59
CA ARG A 242 -2.87 4.92 25.25
C ARG A 242 -3.73 5.13 26.51
N HIS A 243 -3.79 4.13 27.38
CA HIS A 243 -4.45 4.23 28.70
C HIS A 243 -3.86 5.36 29.54
N LYS A 244 -2.53 5.43 29.63
CA LYS A 244 -1.85 6.47 30.40
C LYS A 244 -2.15 7.86 29.83
N TYR A 245 -2.14 8.04 28.52
CA TYR A 245 -2.46 9.34 27.91
C TYR A 245 -3.93 9.74 28.15
N LEU A 246 -4.88 8.82 28.01
CA LEU A 246 -6.29 9.10 28.30
C LEU A 246 -6.53 9.48 29.77
N THR A 247 -5.81 8.85 30.69
CA THR A 247 -6.01 9.06 32.13
C THR A 247 -5.21 10.26 32.66
N ALA A 248 -3.91 10.31 32.40
CA ALA A 248 -3.00 11.33 32.94
C ALA A 248 -3.11 12.67 32.19
N ASP A 249 -3.23 12.66 30.87
CA ASP A 249 -3.21 13.88 30.04
C ASP A 249 -4.61 14.36 29.66
N LYS A 250 -5.58 13.44 29.51
CA LYS A 250 -6.97 13.76 29.14
C LYS A 250 -7.97 13.71 30.29
N GLY A 251 -7.53 13.31 31.48
CA GLY A 251 -8.35 13.35 32.70
C GLY A 251 -9.51 12.34 32.72
N CYS A 252 -9.43 11.26 31.94
CA CYS A 252 -10.39 10.15 32.02
C CYS A 252 -10.13 9.28 33.25
N THR A 253 -11.16 8.64 33.81
CA THR A 253 -10.95 7.53 34.76
C THR A 253 -10.43 6.28 34.05
N GLN A 254 -9.99 5.26 34.80
CA GLN A 254 -9.55 4.00 34.21
C GLN A 254 -10.68 3.31 33.45
N GLU A 255 -11.89 3.30 34.01
CA GLU A 255 -13.09 2.71 33.42
C GLU A 255 -13.47 3.44 32.14
N GLN A 256 -13.45 4.77 32.15
CA GLN A 256 -13.71 5.61 30.99
C GLN A 256 -12.69 5.36 29.86
N ALA A 257 -11.40 5.25 30.20
CA ALA A 257 -10.37 4.95 29.21
C ALA A 257 -10.57 3.56 28.59
N SER A 258 -10.85 2.53 29.41
CA SER A 258 -11.14 1.18 28.94
C SER A 258 -12.37 1.13 28.03
N GLU A 259 -13.42 1.88 28.38
CA GLU A 259 -14.64 1.97 27.59
C GLU A 259 -14.36 2.59 26.21
N LEU A 260 -13.68 3.74 26.16
CA LEU A 260 -13.33 4.40 24.89
C LEU A 260 -12.49 3.49 24.00
N ILE A 261 -11.51 2.80 24.58
CA ILE A 261 -10.65 1.86 23.86
C ILE A 261 -11.45 0.70 23.26
N LYS A 262 -12.37 0.14 24.04
CA LYS A 262 -13.24 -0.96 23.58
C LYS A 262 -14.18 -0.52 22.46
N ILE A 263 -14.76 0.68 22.55
CA ILE A 263 -15.60 1.27 21.49
C ILE A 263 -14.77 1.49 20.22
N ASP A 264 -13.59 2.10 20.33
CA ASP A 264 -12.74 2.41 19.17
C ASP A 264 -12.26 1.16 18.42
N GLU A 265 -11.95 0.09 19.15
CA GLU A 265 -11.39 -1.14 18.61
C GLU A 265 -12.32 -1.81 17.59
N ASP A 266 -13.51 -2.24 18.02
CA ASP A 266 -14.45 -3.06 17.26
C ASP A 266 -15.81 -3.14 17.95
N GLU A 267 -16.76 -2.30 17.53
CA GLU A 267 -18.13 -2.33 18.05
C GLU A 267 -18.94 -3.49 17.46
N SER A 268 -19.91 -4.03 18.19
CA SER A 268 -20.62 -5.26 17.78
C SER A 268 -21.49 -5.09 16.52
N PHE A 269 -21.88 -3.86 16.18
CA PHE A 269 -22.75 -3.55 15.05
C PHE A 269 -21.95 -3.11 13.82
N SER A 270 -22.55 -3.30 12.63
CA SER A 270 -21.88 -3.05 11.34
C SER A 270 -21.56 -1.58 11.07
N TYR A 271 -22.33 -0.66 11.66
CA TYR A 271 -22.18 0.79 11.49
C TYR A 271 -21.34 1.45 12.59
N GLY A 272 -20.75 0.68 13.51
CA GLY A 272 -19.89 1.19 14.58
C GLY A 272 -18.43 1.27 14.16
N GLN A 273 -17.56 1.70 15.06
CA GLN A 273 -16.13 1.79 14.78
C GLN A 273 -15.49 0.40 14.60
N LYS A 274 -14.56 0.35 13.66
CA LYS A 274 -13.82 -0.83 13.21
C LYS A 274 -12.35 -0.48 13.04
N THR A 275 -11.76 0.24 14.01
CA THR A 275 -10.39 0.77 13.89
C THR A 275 -9.37 -0.34 13.72
N ARG A 276 -9.60 -1.48 14.37
CA ARG A 276 -8.79 -2.70 14.20
C ARG A 276 -8.65 -3.07 12.73
N ASP A 277 -9.78 -3.27 12.07
CA ASP A 277 -9.85 -3.73 10.68
C ASP A 277 -9.39 -2.64 9.72
N THR A 278 -9.67 -1.37 10.04
CA THR A 278 -9.20 -0.21 9.29
C THR A 278 -7.67 -0.09 9.28
N TYR A 279 -7.01 -0.40 10.41
CA TYR A 279 -5.56 -0.32 10.52
C TYR A 279 -4.85 -1.32 9.60
N HIS A 280 -5.40 -2.54 9.46
CA HIS A 280 -4.88 -3.57 8.55
C HIS A 280 -4.80 -3.11 7.10
N LEU A 281 -5.61 -2.11 6.71
CA LEU A 281 -5.57 -1.52 5.39
C LEU A 281 -4.40 -0.56 5.17
N SER A 282 -3.56 -0.29 6.17
CA SER A 282 -2.52 0.75 6.07
C SER A 282 -1.46 0.44 5.00
N ASP A 283 -1.03 1.49 4.31
CA ASP A 283 0.05 1.45 3.32
C ASP A 283 1.42 1.66 3.93
N PHE A 284 1.46 2.27 5.12
CA PHE A 284 2.66 2.46 5.89
C PHE A 284 2.35 2.33 7.39
N PHE A 285 3.09 1.47 8.06
CA PHE A 285 2.94 1.21 9.49
C PHE A 285 4.04 1.93 10.26
N LEU A 286 3.64 2.71 11.25
CA LEU A 286 4.53 3.47 12.10
C LEU A 286 4.26 3.14 13.56
N ASN A 287 5.32 2.97 14.34
CA ASN A 287 5.21 2.79 15.78
C ASN A 287 5.55 4.09 16.52
N LEU A 288 4.65 4.52 17.40
CA LEU A 288 4.83 5.68 18.26
C LEU A 288 5.49 5.25 19.59
N GLY A 289 6.82 5.23 19.57
CA GLY A 289 7.66 4.96 20.75
C GLY A 289 7.98 6.20 21.58
N LYS A 290 9.03 6.11 22.39
CA LYS A 290 9.55 7.23 23.19
C LYS A 290 10.43 8.16 22.34
N ASN A 291 11.14 7.62 21.37
CA ASN A 291 12.07 8.33 20.51
C ASN A 291 11.40 8.89 19.25
N ASP A 292 11.19 10.19 19.27
CA ASP A 292 10.63 10.93 18.14
C ASP A 292 11.55 10.94 16.91
N ASP A 293 12.85 10.71 17.06
CA ASP A 293 13.76 10.63 15.91
C ASP A 293 13.48 9.38 15.07
N HIS A 294 13.06 8.26 15.68
CA HIS A 294 12.60 7.11 14.93
C HIS A 294 11.36 7.46 14.09
N VAL A 295 10.35 8.10 14.67
CA VAL A 295 9.14 8.55 13.96
C VAL A 295 9.52 9.44 12.79
N LYS A 296 10.31 10.48 13.06
CA LYS A 296 10.84 11.43 12.08
C LYS A 296 11.55 10.72 10.93
N ASN A 297 12.52 9.84 11.21
CA ASN A 297 13.30 9.17 10.17
C ASN A 297 12.47 8.19 9.33
N ARG A 298 11.48 7.52 9.94
CA ARG A 298 10.56 6.63 9.23
C ARG A 298 9.64 7.40 8.29
N LEU A 299 9.07 8.54 8.73
CA LEU A 299 8.30 9.44 7.88
C LEU A 299 9.14 10.00 6.72
N GLN A 300 10.40 10.38 6.97
CA GLN A 300 11.29 10.84 5.90
C GLN A 300 11.48 9.78 4.83
N ARG A 301 11.81 8.54 5.24
CA ARG A 301 12.00 7.43 4.30
C ARG A 301 10.72 7.14 3.51
N PHE A 302 9.57 7.19 4.17
CA PHE A 302 8.29 6.97 3.49
C PHE A 302 8.02 8.02 2.42
N LEU A 303 8.21 9.30 2.73
CA LEU A 303 8.07 10.37 1.75
C LEU A 303 9.10 10.26 0.63
N GLU A 304 10.36 9.93 0.91
CA GLU A 304 11.36 9.68 -0.14
C GLU A 304 10.93 8.57 -1.10
N LEU A 305 10.26 7.52 -0.62
CA LEU A 305 9.69 6.48 -1.48
C LEU A 305 8.52 7.01 -2.32
N ILE A 306 7.59 7.77 -1.72
CA ILE A 306 6.49 8.43 -2.44
C ILE A 306 7.03 9.38 -3.51
N PHE A 307 8.14 10.07 -3.25
CA PHE A 307 8.80 10.98 -4.19
C PHE A 307 9.88 10.28 -5.04
N SER A 308 9.65 9.01 -5.37
CA SER A 308 10.42 8.24 -6.36
C SER A 308 11.94 8.19 -6.12
N HIS A 309 12.39 8.20 -4.86
CA HIS A 309 13.82 8.10 -4.56
C HIS A 309 14.38 6.77 -5.06
N PRO A 310 15.32 6.76 -6.02
CA PRO A 310 15.67 5.55 -6.77
C PRO A 310 16.43 4.50 -5.95
N TYR A 311 17.08 4.91 -4.86
CA TYR A 311 17.96 4.05 -4.04
C TYR A 311 17.40 3.68 -2.66
N LYS A 312 16.11 3.90 -2.37
CA LYS A 312 15.49 3.41 -1.13
C LYS A 312 14.96 2.00 -1.37
N ASN A 313 15.70 1.01 -0.88
CA ASN A 313 15.33 -0.41 -0.99
C ASN A 313 14.47 -0.85 0.20
N PRO A 314 13.69 -1.95 0.06
CA PRO A 314 12.91 -2.50 1.17
C PRO A 314 13.83 -3.01 2.28
N THR A 315 13.37 -2.93 3.52
CA THR A 315 13.98 -3.69 4.63
C THR A 315 13.62 -5.17 4.50
N PHE A 316 14.35 -6.04 5.20
CA PHE A 316 13.98 -7.46 5.23
C PHE A 316 12.61 -7.68 5.88
N ASP A 317 12.27 -6.94 6.95
CA ASP A 317 10.96 -7.01 7.58
C ASP A 317 9.84 -6.63 6.59
N GLU A 318 10.02 -5.58 5.78
CA GLU A 318 9.04 -5.19 4.74
C GLU A 318 8.88 -6.28 3.68
N PHE A 319 9.99 -6.88 3.22
CA PHE A 319 9.94 -7.98 2.26
C PHE A 319 9.27 -9.22 2.85
N ALA A 320 9.63 -9.62 4.08
CA ALA A 320 9.06 -10.80 4.73
C ALA A 320 7.56 -10.61 5.03
N MET A 321 7.13 -9.41 5.44
CA MET A 321 5.72 -9.10 5.64
C MET A 321 4.94 -9.07 4.32
N PHE A 322 5.52 -8.53 3.25
CA PHE A 322 4.94 -8.64 1.90
C PHE A 322 4.77 -10.10 1.48
N MET A 323 5.75 -10.97 1.76
CA MET A 323 5.66 -12.39 1.46
C MET A 323 4.64 -13.13 2.33
N ALA A 324 4.49 -12.74 3.61
CA ALA A 324 3.44 -13.25 4.47
C ALA A 324 2.05 -12.90 3.92
N PHE A 325 1.83 -11.64 3.54
CA PHE A 325 0.60 -11.22 2.87
C PHE A 325 0.38 -11.93 1.54
N ASN A 326 1.40 -12.05 0.69
CA ASN A 326 1.26 -12.78 -0.57
C ASN A 326 0.97 -14.29 -0.35
N SER A 327 1.39 -14.86 0.77
CA SER A 327 0.99 -16.21 1.16
C SER A 327 -0.48 -16.26 1.60
N SER A 328 -1.02 -15.21 2.21
CA SER A 328 -2.41 -15.20 2.71
C SER A 328 -3.44 -15.26 1.59
N VAL A 329 -3.14 -14.72 0.40
CA VAL A 329 -4.11 -14.62 -0.71
C VAL A 329 -4.59 -15.99 -1.24
N ARG A 330 -3.87 -17.07 -0.92
CA ARG A 330 -4.27 -18.45 -1.27
C ARG A 330 -5.29 -19.06 -0.30
N SER A 331 -5.57 -18.39 0.82
CA SER A 331 -6.49 -18.87 1.85
C SER A 331 -7.93 -18.83 1.33
N GLY A 332 -8.62 -19.96 1.48
CA GLY A 332 -10.07 -20.10 1.26
C GLY A 332 -10.92 -19.96 2.53
N ASP A 333 -10.37 -19.44 3.63
CA ASP A 333 -11.08 -19.24 4.90
C ASP A 333 -12.24 -18.23 4.76
N LEU A 334 -13.39 -18.55 5.35
CA LEU A 334 -14.62 -17.74 5.24
C LEU A 334 -14.58 -16.45 6.07
N SER A 335 -13.70 -16.39 7.08
CA SER A 335 -13.63 -15.26 8.01
C SER A 335 -12.60 -14.23 7.54
N ARG A 336 -11.34 -14.64 7.35
CA ARG A 336 -10.27 -13.73 6.93
C ARG A 336 -9.07 -14.47 6.34
N GLN A 337 -8.37 -13.82 5.43
CA GLN A 337 -7.10 -14.32 4.91
C GLN A 337 -5.93 -13.90 5.82
N VAL A 338 -5.22 -14.90 6.35
CA VAL A 338 -4.03 -14.74 7.21
C VAL A 338 -2.86 -15.46 6.58
N GLY A 339 -1.69 -14.84 6.62
CA GLY A 339 -0.48 -15.41 6.08
C GLY A 339 0.68 -15.25 7.05
N ALA A 340 1.59 -16.21 7.00
CA ALA A 340 2.77 -16.23 7.84
C ALA A 340 4.02 -16.67 7.05
N VAL A 341 5.17 -16.19 7.48
CA VAL A 341 6.48 -16.54 6.93
C VAL A 341 7.46 -16.77 8.08
N ILE A 342 8.22 -17.86 7.99
CA ILE A 342 9.37 -18.08 8.89
C ILE A 342 10.64 -17.72 8.14
N SER A 343 11.52 -17.00 8.81
CA SER A 343 12.84 -16.66 8.29
C SER A 343 13.97 -16.98 9.25
N GLN A 344 15.14 -17.21 8.69
CA GLN A 344 16.39 -17.36 9.42
C GLN A 344 17.48 -16.60 8.66
N ASN A 345 18.30 -15.81 9.35
CA ASN A 345 19.41 -15.05 8.74
C ASN A 345 19.00 -14.22 7.51
N ASN A 346 17.84 -13.55 7.58
CA ASN A 346 17.24 -12.80 6.47
C ASN A 346 16.98 -13.66 5.20
N GLN A 347 16.62 -14.93 5.39
CA GLN A 347 16.17 -15.83 4.34
C GLN A 347 14.82 -16.43 4.74
N ILE A 348 13.87 -16.44 3.81
CA ILE A 348 12.58 -17.11 4.01
C ILE A 348 12.80 -18.61 3.89
N ILE A 349 12.36 -19.36 4.91
CA ILE A 349 12.51 -20.83 4.96
C ILE A 349 11.17 -21.55 4.90
N ALA A 350 10.06 -20.89 5.26
CA ALA A 350 8.72 -21.43 5.12
C ALA A 350 7.68 -20.31 4.95
N THR A 351 6.58 -20.66 4.28
CA THR A 351 5.37 -19.86 4.18
C THR A 351 4.20 -20.65 4.76
N GLY A 352 3.18 -19.95 5.23
CA GLY A 352 1.94 -20.50 5.77
C GLY A 352 0.76 -19.63 5.42
N ALA A 353 -0.42 -20.23 5.33
CA ALA A 353 -1.70 -19.54 5.20
C ALA A 353 -2.74 -20.28 6.04
N ASN A 354 -3.76 -19.57 6.53
CA ASN A 354 -4.85 -20.24 7.22
C ASN A 354 -5.73 -20.95 6.19
N ASP A 355 -5.81 -22.28 6.26
CA ASP A 355 -6.69 -23.05 5.39
C ASP A 355 -6.97 -24.45 5.97
N VAL A 356 -7.86 -25.19 5.33
CA VAL A 356 -8.20 -26.56 5.72
C VAL A 356 -7.05 -27.52 5.40
N PRO A 357 -6.58 -28.33 6.38
CA PRO A 357 -5.53 -29.31 6.16
C PRO A 357 -6.03 -30.51 5.35
N ARG A 358 -5.13 -31.14 4.59
CA ARG A 358 -5.43 -32.34 3.80
C ARG A 358 -4.75 -33.60 4.33
N SER A 359 -5.31 -34.76 4.01
CA SER A 359 -4.67 -36.06 4.29
C SER A 359 -3.30 -36.16 3.60
N GLY A 360 -2.30 -36.70 4.31
CA GLY A 360 -0.91 -36.73 3.87
C GLY A 360 -0.11 -35.44 4.12
N GLY A 361 -0.76 -34.38 4.65
CA GLY A 361 -0.12 -33.14 5.07
C GLY A 361 -0.22 -32.00 4.05
N GLY A 362 -0.06 -30.77 4.55
CA GLY A 362 -0.30 -29.54 3.79
C GLY A 362 -1.77 -29.13 3.79
N LEU A 363 -2.12 -28.21 2.89
CA LEU A 363 -3.44 -27.61 2.74
C LEU A 363 -4.06 -28.02 1.41
N TYR A 364 -5.39 -27.91 1.29
CA TYR A 364 -6.08 -28.08 0.01
C TYR A 364 -5.77 -26.93 -0.95
N TRP A 365 -5.55 -27.25 -2.22
CA TRP A 365 -5.38 -26.31 -3.33
C TRP A 365 -6.46 -26.55 -4.37
N ALA A 366 -6.77 -25.52 -5.17
CA ALA A 366 -7.49 -25.71 -6.41
C ALA A 366 -6.59 -26.46 -7.41
N GLU A 367 -7.12 -27.48 -8.06
CA GLU A 367 -6.39 -28.35 -8.98
C GLU A 367 -7.04 -28.29 -10.36
N ALA A 368 -6.21 -28.29 -11.40
CA ALA A 368 -6.69 -28.37 -12.77
C ALA A 368 -6.95 -29.84 -13.13
N ASP A 369 -8.17 -30.15 -13.58
CA ASP A 369 -8.53 -31.43 -14.14
C ASP A 369 -7.65 -31.72 -15.38
N PRO A 370 -6.89 -32.84 -15.40
CA PRO A 370 -5.97 -33.13 -16.50
C PRO A 370 -6.65 -33.37 -17.86
N GLU A 371 -7.92 -33.80 -17.88
CA GLU A 371 -8.66 -34.11 -19.10
C GLU A 371 -9.44 -32.89 -19.62
N THR A 372 -10.08 -32.13 -18.74
CA THR A 372 -10.94 -30.99 -19.12
C THR A 372 -10.24 -29.64 -19.03
N GLY A 373 -9.20 -29.51 -18.21
CA GLY A 373 -8.54 -28.25 -17.88
C GLY A 373 -9.32 -27.35 -16.91
N GLU A 374 -10.46 -27.81 -16.39
CA GLU A 374 -11.25 -27.06 -15.41
C GLU A 374 -10.52 -27.00 -14.06
N VAL A 375 -10.50 -25.84 -13.42
CA VAL A 375 -9.87 -25.64 -12.11
C VAL A 375 -10.92 -25.77 -11.03
N ASN A 376 -10.85 -26.84 -10.24
CA ASN A 376 -11.83 -27.18 -9.23
C ASN A 376 -11.17 -27.32 -7.85
N ASP A 377 -11.88 -26.91 -6.81
CA ASP A 377 -11.54 -27.28 -5.45
C ASP A 377 -11.92 -28.75 -5.18
N HIS A 378 -11.16 -29.39 -4.29
CA HIS A 378 -11.49 -30.73 -3.85
C HIS A 378 -12.88 -30.76 -3.18
N PRO A 379 -13.77 -31.71 -3.51
CA PRO A 379 -15.05 -31.86 -2.82
C PRO A 379 -14.87 -31.96 -1.30
N ASP A 380 -15.63 -31.20 -0.52
CA ASP A 380 -15.51 -31.10 0.93
C ASP A 380 -14.14 -30.65 1.46
N GLY A 381 -13.22 -30.18 0.60
CA GLY A 381 -11.86 -29.79 0.93
C GLY A 381 -11.76 -28.42 1.60
N LYS A 382 -12.77 -27.57 1.44
CA LYS A 382 -12.88 -26.24 2.04
C LYS A 382 -14.17 -26.12 2.83
N ASP A 383 -14.37 -25.02 3.54
CA ASP A 383 -15.61 -24.78 4.28
C ASP A 383 -16.74 -24.31 3.36
N TYR A 384 -16.46 -23.51 2.32
CA TYR A 384 -17.45 -23.15 1.29
C TYR A 384 -17.87 -24.31 0.38
N THR A 385 -17.12 -25.41 0.38
CA THR A 385 -17.49 -26.65 -0.32
C THR A 385 -18.30 -27.60 0.57
N ARG A 386 -18.71 -27.15 1.77
CA ARG A 386 -19.54 -27.89 2.75
C ARG A 386 -20.75 -27.05 3.16
N ASP A 387 -21.51 -27.53 4.15
CA ASP A 387 -22.70 -26.87 4.71
C ASP A 387 -22.40 -25.58 5.52
N GLY A 388 -21.15 -25.15 5.63
CA GLY A 388 -20.76 -23.84 6.21
C GLY A 388 -19.61 -23.90 7.21
N ASP A 389 -19.47 -22.80 7.97
CA ASP A 389 -18.43 -22.63 9.00
C ASP A 389 -18.74 -23.49 10.24
N SER A 390 -18.00 -24.59 10.38
CA SER A 390 -18.06 -25.50 11.52
C SER A 390 -17.90 -24.84 12.89
N ASN A 391 -17.09 -23.78 12.99
CA ASN A 391 -16.89 -23.06 14.24
C ASN A 391 -18.13 -22.26 14.62
N LYS A 392 -18.74 -21.56 13.66
CA LYS A 392 -19.99 -20.82 13.88
C LYS A 392 -21.16 -21.73 14.21
N GLN A 393 -21.23 -22.90 13.59
CA GLN A 393 -22.22 -23.93 13.90
C GLN A 393 -22.07 -24.43 15.35
N ALA A 394 -20.85 -24.81 15.76
CA ALA A 394 -20.59 -25.26 17.13
C ALA A 394 -20.87 -24.16 18.18
N GLN A 395 -20.52 -22.90 17.89
CA GLN A 395 -20.88 -21.77 18.75
C GLN A 395 -22.40 -21.65 18.92
N ALA A 396 -23.18 -21.81 17.84
CA ALA A 396 -24.64 -21.78 17.90
C ALA A 396 -25.21 -22.95 18.70
N GLU A 397 -24.71 -24.17 18.49
CA GLU A 397 -25.10 -25.37 19.24
C GLU A 397 -24.86 -25.20 20.76
N ILE A 398 -23.70 -24.66 21.16
CA ILE A 398 -23.40 -24.39 22.57
C ILE A 398 -24.38 -23.37 23.15
N VAL A 399 -24.68 -22.29 22.41
CA VAL A 399 -25.64 -21.26 22.86
C VAL A 399 -27.03 -21.87 23.02
N GLU A 400 -27.49 -22.64 22.05
CA GLU A 400 -28.80 -23.30 22.05
C GLU A 400 -28.91 -24.32 23.19
N GLU A 401 -27.87 -25.13 23.42
CA GLU A 401 -27.85 -26.11 24.50
C GLU A 401 -27.93 -25.44 25.89
N ILE A 402 -27.16 -24.36 26.10
CA ILE A 402 -27.19 -23.59 27.35
C ILE A 402 -28.57 -22.96 27.55
N ALA A 403 -29.11 -22.30 26.51
CA ALA A 403 -30.41 -21.65 26.57
C ALA A 403 -31.51 -22.66 26.92
N LYS A 404 -31.54 -23.80 26.21
CA LYS A 404 -32.50 -24.87 26.45
C LYS A 404 -32.41 -25.43 27.88
N LYS A 405 -31.22 -25.71 28.40
CA LYS A 405 -31.07 -26.23 29.77
C LYS A 405 -31.54 -25.23 30.84
N LEU A 406 -31.36 -23.94 30.61
CA LEU A 406 -31.84 -22.90 31.53
C LEU A 406 -33.37 -22.77 31.51
N LEU A 407 -33.98 -22.87 30.32
CA LEU A 407 -35.43 -22.85 30.14
C LEU A 407 -36.10 -24.11 30.70
N ASP A 408 -35.63 -25.29 30.30
CA ASP A 408 -36.15 -26.59 30.76
C ASP A 408 -35.98 -26.76 32.29
N GLY A 409 -34.91 -26.19 32.84
CA GLY A 409 -34.64 -26.17 34.28
C GLY A 409 -35.45 -25.13 35.07
N GLY A 410 -36.23 -24.28 34.41
CA GLY A 410 -37.01 -23.22 35.04
C GLY A 410 -36.17 -22.11 35.69
N VAL A 411 -34.91 -21.95 35.26
CA VAL A 411 -34.01 -20.89 35.75
C VAL A 411 -34.32 -19.55 35.08
N VAL A 412 -34.76 -19.59 33.83
CA VAL A 412 -35.17 -18.43 33.02
C VAL A 412 -36.57 -18.67 32.47
N GLU A 413 -37.39 -17.63 32.39
CA GLU A 413 -38.74 -17.70 31.85
C GLU A 413 -38.73 -17.90 30.32
N ALA A 414 -39.70 -18.65 29.79
CA ALA A 414 -39.76 -19.03 28.37
C ALA A 414 -39.90 -17.83 27.41
N ASP A 415 -40.51 -16.74 27.85
CA ASP A 415 -40.65 -15.51 27.06
C ASP A 415 -39.32 -14.74 26.90
N LYS A 416 -38.25 -15.14 27.61
CA LYS A 416 -36.91 -14.56 27.54
C LYS A 416 -35.92 -15.32 26.67
N GLU A 417 -36.37 -16.33 25.93
CA GLU A 417 -35.48 -17.16 25.09
C GLU A 417 -34.66 -16.35 24.08
N ILE A 418 -35.28 -15.37 23.41
CA ILE A 418 -34.63 -14.51 22.40
C ILE A 418 -33.57 -13.63 23.07
N ASP A 419 -33.94 -12.97 24.18
CA ASP A 419 -33.04 -12.11 24.96
C ASP A 419 -31.83 -12.91 25.45
N LEU A 420 -32.07 -14.12 25.99
CA LEU A 420 -31.03 -15.03 26.48
C LEU A 420 -30.06 -15.42 25.37
N THR A 421 -30.58 -15.82 24.21
CA THR A 421 -29.76 -16.20 23.05
C THR A 421 -28.89 -15.03 22.57
N GLN A 422 -29.43 -13.81 22.53
CA GLN A 422 -28.66 -12.62 22.16
C GLN A 422 -27.56 -12.30 23.17
N VAL A 423 -27.86 -12.40 24.47
CA VAL A 423 -26.87 -12.19 25.54
C VAL A 423 -25.74 -13.22 25.45
N LEU A 424 -26.07 -14.50 25.23
CA LEU A 424 -25.08 -15.57 25.08
C LEU A 424 -24.22 -15.38 23.82
N LYS A 425 -24.82 -14.98 22.69
CA LYS A 425 -24.08 -14.61 21.47
C LYS A 425 -23.16 -13.39 21.70
N GLY A 426 -23.54 -12.47 22.57
CA GLY A 426 -22.70 -11.33 22.99
C GLY A 426 -21.60 -11.67 23.99
N SER A 427 -21.51 -12.93 24.45
CA SER A 427 -20.51 -13.38 25.41
C SER A 427 -19.23 -13.90 24.74
N LYS A 428 -18.24 -14.32 25.55
CA LYS A 428 -16.98 -14.92 25.08
C LYS A 428 -17.15 -16.26 24.36
N ILE A 429 -18.35 -16.83 24.30
CA ILE A 429 -18.63 -18.03 23.48
C ILE A 429 -18.33 -17.74 22.00
N SER A 430 -18.65 -16.53 21.53
CA SER A 430 -18.39 -16.10 20.15
C SER A 430 -16.90 -15.96 19.81
N ASP A 431 -16.02 -15.95 20.82
CA ASP A 431 -14.57 -15.88 20.66
C ASP A 431 -13.90 -17.27 20.52
N LEU A 432 -14.65 -18.36 20.71
CA LEU A 432 -14.13 -19.73 20.56
C LEU A 432 -13.73 -20.00 19.10
N THR A 433 -12.60 -20.66 18.88
CA THR A 433 -12.09 -20.97 17.53
C THR A 433 -11.72 -22.44 17.34
N GLU A 434 -11.86 -23.26 18.39
CA GLU A 434 -11.36 -24.63 18.45
C GLU A 434 -12.11 -25.62 17.55
N PHE A 435 -13.32 -25.26 17.13
CA PHE A 435 -14.18 -26.11 16.31
C PHE A 435 -14.00 -25.88 14.81
N GLY A 436 -13.16 -24.90 14.43
CA GLY A 436 -12.82 -24.64 13.04
C GLY A 436 -11.93 -25.72 12.44
N ARG A 437 -12.19 -26.09 11.18
CA ARG A 437 -11.36 -27.04 10.42
C ARG A 437 -10.02 -26.45 10.00
N VAL A 438 -9.97 -25.12 9.88
CA VAL A 438 -8.82 -24.38 9.38
C VAL A 438 -7.65 -24.44 10.36
N VAL A 439 -6.47 -24.83 9.86
CA VAL A 439 -5.22 -24.62 10.59
C VAL A 439 -4.77 -23.17 10.40
N HIS A 440 -4.25 -22.54 11.45
CA HIS A 440 -3.80 -21.14 11.38
C HIS A 440 -2.52 -21.00 10.54
N ALA A 441 -2.30 -19.81 9.98
CA ALA A 441 -1.16 -19.54 9.10
C ALA A 441 0.20 -19.77 9.78
N GLU A 442 0.33 -19.37 11.05
CA GLU A 442 1.52 -19.59 11.87
C GLU A 442 1.81 -21.09 12.05
N MET A 443 0.74 -21.88 12.24
CA MET A 443 0.84 -23.32 12.42
C MET A 443 1.18 -24.02 11.10
N ASP A 444 0.58 -23.62 9.97
CA ASP A 444 0.99 -24.17 8.67
C ASP A 444 2.46 -23.82 8.37
N ALA A 445 2.92 -22.62 8.68
CA ALA A 445 4.33 -22.26 8.50
C ALA A 445 5.26 -23.14 9.35
N LEU A 446 4.95 -23.36 10.64
CA LEU A 446 5.70 -24.27 11.52
C LEU A 446 5.66 -25.72 11.01
N LEU A 447 4.49 -26.20 10.60
CA LEU A 447 4.31 -27.56 10.09
C LEU A 447 5.00 -27.74 8.73
N SER A 448 5.11 -26.69 7.92
CA SER A 448 5.88 -26.69 6.67
C SER A 448 7.35 -26.94 6.95
N CYS A 449 7.93 -26.25 7.94
CA CYS A 449 9.28 -26.55 8.42
C CYS A 449 9.41 -28.01 8.90
N SER A 450 8.46 -28.49 9.71
CA SER A 450 8.45 -29.87 10.23
C SER A 450 8.43 -30.92 9.10
N ARG A 451 7.52 -30.77 8.13
CA ARG A 451 7.43 -31.65 6.95
C ARG A 451 8.72 -31.67 6.12
N ALA A 452 9.42 -30.53 6.06
CA ALA A 452 10.67 -30.38 5.32
C ALA A 452 11.93 -30.75 6.15
N GLY A 453 11.79 -31.07 7.44
CA GLY A 453 12.94 -31.33 8.33
C GLY A 453 13.78 -30.09 8.63
N ILE A 454 13.20 -28.89 8.57
CA ILE A 454 13.88 -27.60 8.81
C ILE A 454 13.67 -27.18 10.27
N PRO A 455 14.75 -26.92 11.05
CA PRO A 455 14.61 -26.49 12.44
C PRO A 455 14.12 -25.03 12.55
N THR A 456 13.21 -24.78 13.50
CA THR A 456 12.65 -23.45 13.80
C THR A 456 13.34 -22.73 14.97
N ILE A 457 14.35 -23.37 15.57
CA ILE A 457 15.08 -22.80 16.70
C ILE A 457 15.82 -21.53 16.23
N GLY A 458 15.62 -20.42 16.94
CA GLY A 458 16.26 -19.15 16.67
C GLY A 458 15.67 -18.36 15.50
N THR A 459 14.58 -18.81 14.88
CA THR A 459 13.99 -18.16 13.71
C THR A 459 13.09 -16.97 14.08
N THR A 460 12.76 -16.15 13.07
CA THR A 460 11.77 -15.07 13.16
C THR A 460 10.52 -15.43 12.39
N LEU A 461 9.35 -15.30 13.01
CA LEU A 461 8.04 -15.44 12.37
C LEU A 461 7.52 -14.04 11.99
N TYR A 462 6.99 -13.89 10.78
CA TYR A 462 6.23 -12.75 10.32
C TYR A 462 4.79 -13.20 10.09
N CYS A 463 3.80 -12.51 10.63
CA CYS A 463 2.39 -12.84 10.46
C CYS A 463 1.58 -11.58 10.12
N THR A 464 0.61 -11.70 9.22
CA THR A 464 -0.27 -10.57 8.87
C THR A 464 -1.21 -10.19 10.01
N THR A 465 -1.24 -10.95 11.10
CA THR A 465 -2.08 -10.70 12.27
C THR A 465 -1.35 -11.11 13.55
N PHE A 466 -1.81 -10.63 14.72
CA PHE A 466 -1.21 -11.05 15.99
C PHE A 466 -1.52 -12.54 16.28
N PRO A 467 -0.51 -13.38 16.59
CA PRO A 467 -0.75 -14.80 16.87
C PRO A 467 -1.67 -15.06 18.08
N CYS A 468 -2.68 -15.90 17.89
CA CYS A 468 -3.55 -16.30 18.99
C CYS A 468 -2.78 -17.08 20.08
N HIS A 469 -3.34 -17.18 21.28
CA HIS A 469 -2.72 -17.88 22.40
C HIS A 469 -2.43 -19.38 22.10
N ASN A 470 -3.26 -20.01 21.26
CA ASN A 470 -3.02 -21.37 20.79
C ASN A 470 -1.84 -21.48 19.82
N CYS A 471 -1.56 -20.46 19.00
CA CYS A 471 -0.37 -20.40 18.17
C CYS A 471 0.87 -20.07 18.99
N ALA A 472 0.75 -19.13 19.93
CA ALA A 472 1.86 -18.65 20.77
C ALA A 472 2.58 -19.78 21.52
N LYS A 473 1.86 -20.73 22.14
CA LYS A 473 2.48 -21.88 22.82
C LYS A 473 3.36 -22.74 21.90
N HIS A 474 2.98 -22.88 20.62
CA HIS A 474 3.78 -23.63 19.64
C HIS A 474 4.96 -22.81 19.11
N ILE A 475 4.80 -21.48 18.97
CA ILE A 475 5.91 -20.56 18.67
C ILE A 475 6.99 -20.66 19.75
N ILE A 476 6.57 -20.68 21.02
CA ILE A 476 7.46 -20.86 22.18
C ILE A 476 8.14 -22.22 22.13
N ALA A 477 7.35 -23.30 22.04
CA ALA A 477 7.88 -24.67 22.01
C ALA A 477 8.79 -24.93 20.79
N GLY A 478 8.54 -24.25 19.67
CA GLY A 478 9.35 -24.29 18.45
C GLY A 478 10.69 -23.56 18.57
N GLY A 479 10.95 -22.87 19.68
CA GLY A 479 12.24 -22.22 19.97
C GLY A 479 12.50 -20.96 19.14
N MET A 480 11.45 -20.31 18.63
CA MET A 480 11.58 -19.06 17.87
C MET A 480 12.05 -17.91 18.77
N LYS A 481 12.68 -16.89 18.20
CA LYS A 481 13.20 -15.74 18.97
C LYS A 481 12.40 -14.46 18.80
N ARG A 482 11.71 -14.31 17.68
CA ARG A 482 11.05 -13.06 17.30
C ARG A 482 9.79 -13.34 16.49
N VAL A 483 8.76 -12.55 16.74
CA VAL A 483 7.49 -12.51 16.01
C VAL A 483 7.23 -11.07 15.60
N VAL A 484 6.99 -10.84 14.31
CA VAL A 484 6.61 -9.53 13.76
C VAL A 484 5.18 -9.64 13.23
N TYR A 485 4.29 -8.77 13.69
CA TYR A 485 2.86 -8.85 13.39
C TYR A 485 2.25 -7.51 12.95
N VAL A 486 1.13 -7.53 12.22
CA VAL A 486 0.32 -6.33 11.93
C VAL A 486 -0.95 -6.41 12.79
N GLU A 487 -1.12 -5.54 13.79
CA GLU A 487 -2.35 -5.46 14.61
C GLU A 487 -2.26 -4.25 15.56
N PRO A 488 -3.25 -3.32 15.61
CA PRO A 488 -3.27 -2.24 16.60
C PRO A 488 -3.80 -2.68 17.97
N TYR A 489 -4.58 -3.76 18.02
CA TYR A 489 -5.24 -4.25 19.23
C TYR A 489 -5.06 -5.78 19.39
N PRO A 490 -3.99 -6.23 20.07
CA PRO A 490 -3.79 -7.65 20.32
C PRO A 490 -4.86 -8.24 21.28
N LYS A 491 -5.91 -8.89 20.75
CA LYS A 491 -6.92 -9.60 21.58
C LYS A 491 -6.43 -10.91 22.22
N SER A 492 -5.21 -11.32 21.91
CA SER A 492 -4.67 -12.63 22.30
C SER A 492 -4.18 -12.64 23.75
N ARG A 493 -4.63 -13.63 24.53
CA ARG A 493 -4.10 -13.92 25.88
C ARG A 493 -2.68 -14.50 25.89
N ALA A 494 -1.96 -14.46 24.75
CA ALA A 494 -0.60 -14.98 24.67
C ALA A 494 0.32 -14.31 25.70
N LEU A 495 0.22 -12.99 25.85
CA LEU A 495 1.02 -12.22 26.82
C LEU A 495 0.61 -12.53 28.26
N ASP A 496 -0.67 -12.79 28.52
CA ASP A 496 -1.15 -13.13 29.86
C ASP A 496 -0.70 -14.54 30.28
N PHE A 497 -0.79 -15.50 29.36
CA PHE A 497 -0.54 -16.92 29.61
C PHE A 497 0.94 -17.29 29.58
N HIS A 498 1.75 -16.51 28.86
CA HIS A 498 3.16 -16.82 28.62
C HIS A 498 4.05 -15.62 28.90
N SER A 499 3.72 -14.80 29.91
CA SER A 499 4.51 -13.63 30.32
C SER A 499 5.95 -13.98 30.73
N GLU A 500 6.20 -15.22 31.13
CA GLU A 500 7.52 -15.78 31.46
C GLU A 500 8.34 -16.20 30.23
N SER A 501 7.71 -16.23 29.04
CA SER A 501 8.32 -16.69 27.79
C SER A 501 8.27 -15.64 26.67
N ILE A 502 7.34 -14.69 26.74
CA ILE A 502 7.08 -13.67 25.72
C ILE A 502 7.22 -12.27 26.31
N GLN A 503 7.79 -11.36 25.53
CA GLN A 503 7.78 -9.92 25.81
C GLN A 503 7.20 -9.15 24.62
N LEU A 504 6.33 -8.17 24.90
CA LEU A 504 5.88 -7.21 23.91
C LEU A 504 6.93 -6.10 23.76
N ARG A 505 7.49 -5.95 22.56
CA ARG A 505 8.48 -4.91 22.24
C ARG A 505 7.83 -3.83 21.39
N SER A 506 7.05 -2.97 22.05
CA SER A 506 6.41 -1.80 21.45
C SER A 506 7.25 -0.52 21.59
N GLU A 507 8.26 -0.50 22.45
CA GLU A 507 9.22 0.59 22.58
C GLU A 507 10.60 0.14 22.09
N PHE A 508 11.02 0.59 20.91
CA PHE A 508 12.32 0.21 20.30
C PHE A 508 13.53 0.94 20.94
N ASP A 509 13.34 1.59 22.08
CA ASP A 509 14.28 2.54 22.69
C ASP A 509 14.98 2.02 23.96
N THR A 510 14.59 0.86 24.48
CA THR A 510 15.16 0.33 25.72
C THR A 510 16.25 -0.71 25.48
N SER A 511 17.39 -0.51 26.14
CA SER A 511 18.52 -1.45 26.25
C SER A 511 18.27 -2.57 27.26
N GLN A 512 17.15 -2.54 27.99
CA GLN A 512 16.69 -3.64 28.85
C GLN A 512 15.98 -4.69 28.00
N GLN A 513 16.74 -5.38 27.15
CA GLN A 513 16.28 -6.54 26.42
C GLN A 513 16.58 -7.77 27.26
N ASP A 514 15.54 -8.47 27.71
CA ASP A 514 15.75 -9.85 28.13
C ASP A 514 15.93 -10.68 26.86
N ASN A 515 17.18 -11.06 26.57
CA ASN A 515 17.53 -11.87 25.41
C ASN A 515 17.02 -13.32 25.52
N ASN A 516 16.45 -13.70 26.67
CA ASN A 516 15.88 -15.03 26.88
C ASN A 516 14.39 -15.10 26.50
N LEU A 517 13.67 -13.97 26.44
CA LEU A 517 12.25 -13.92 26.10
C LEU A 517 12.03 -13.70 24.60
N ILE A 518 11.01 -14.35 24.06
CA ILE A 518 10.60 -14.21 22.65
C ILE A 518 9.99 -12.82 22.44
N ALA A 519 10.55 -12.08 21.49
CA ALA A 519 10.10 -10.72 21.17
C ALA A 519 8.86 -10.75 20.26
N PHE A 520 7.76 -10.17 20.70
CA PHE A 520 6.60 -9.87 19.84
C PHE A 520 6.63 -8.38 19.51
N GLU A 521 6.74 -8.05 18.23
CA GLU A 521 6.96 -6.69 17.73
C GLU A 521 5.91 -6.32 16.68
N PRO A 522 5.32 -5.11 16.73
CA PRO A 522 4.50 -4.61 15.65
C PRO A 522 5.35 -4.36 14.40
N PHE A 523 4.80 -4.65 13.24
CA PHE A 523 5.40 -4.38 11.95
C PHE A 523 5.53 -2.87 11.71
N ILE A 524 6.67 -2.46 11.16
CA ILE A 524 6.97 -1.07 10.82
C ILE A 524 7.56 -1.03 9.41
N GLY A 525 6.97 -0.19 8.56
CA GLY A 525 7.43 0.00 7.19
C GLY A 525 6.29 0.03 6.19
N VAL A 526 6.65 -0.08 4.92
CA VAL A 526 5.71 -0.13 3.80
C VAL A 526 4.86 -1.40 3.89
N GLY A 527 3.56 -1.21 3.90
CA GLY A 527 2.56 -2.27 3.88
C GLY A 527 2.51 -3.01 2.54
N PRO A 528 1.98 -4.25 2.52
CA PRO A 528 2.01 -5.11 1.34
C PRO A 528 1.37 -4.50 0.09
N ARG A 529 0.28 -3.74 0.24
CA ARG A 529 -0.46 -3.12 -0.87
C ARG A 529 0.42 -2.19 -1.72
N ARG A 530 1.29 -1.41 -1.08
CA ARG A 530 2.18 -0.44 -1.74
C ARG A 530 3.60 -0.95 -1.96
N PHE A 531 3.89 -2.21 -1.62
CA PHE A 531 5.24 -2.75 -1.71
C PHE A 531 5.78 -2.70 -3.15
N LEU A 532 5.01 -3.20 -4.13
CA LEU A 532 5.41 -3.18 -5.53
C LEU A 532 5.42 -1.76 -6.10
N ASP A 533 4.46 -0.91 -5.71
CA ASP A 533 4.42 0.50 -6.14
C ASP A 533 5.70 1.25 -5.76
N LEU A 534 6.14 1.09 -4.52
CA LEU A 534 7.24 1.89 -3.96
C LEU A 534 8.63 1.29 -4.23
N PHE A 535 8.76 -0.03 -4.36
CA PHE A 535 10.06 -0.70 -4.53
C PHE A 535 10.32 -1.25 -5.94
N SER A 536 9.28 -1.48 -6.76
CA SER A 536 9.48 -1.96 -8.11
C SER A 536 9.92 -0.84 -9.06
N MET A 537 10.80 -1.19 -9.99
CA MET A 537 11.22 -0.29 -11.07
C MET A 537 10.11 -0.08 -12.13
N SER A 538 9.23 -1.07 -12.31
CA SER A 538 8.27 -1.07 -13.43
C SER A 538 6.99 -1.90 -13.23
N LEU A 539 6.85 -2.65 -12.13
CA LEU A 539 5.67 -3.52 -11.91
C LEU A 539 4.53 -2.81 -11.16
N GLY A 540 4.82 -1.72 -10.46
CA GLY A 540 3.81 -0.96 -9.74
C GLY A 540 2.94 -0.10 -10.67
N ALA A 541 1.85 0.43 -10.13
CA ALA A 541 1.00 1.42 -10.82
C ALA A 541 1.72 2.78 -11.03
N GLY A 542 2.86 2.96 -10.35
CA GLY A 542 3.67 4.16 -10.45
C GLY A 542 4.55 4.27 -11.70
N SER A 543 5.13 5.45 -11.91
CA SER A 543 6.02 5.73 -13.06
C SER A 543 7.23 4.78 -13.12
N LYS A 544 7.91 4.64 -14.26
CA LYS A 544 9.15 3.84 -14.29
C LYS A 544 10.28 4.55 -13.54
N LEU A 545 10.90 3.89 -12.55
CA LEU A 545 12.10 4.42 -11.89
C LEU A 545 13.31 4.31 -12.82
N LYS A 546 14.18 5.31 -12.78
CA LYS A 546 15.50 5.26 -13.43
C LYS A 546 16.56 5.41 -12.35
N ARG A 547 17.53 4.49 -12.34
CA ARG A 547 18.66 4.47 -11.39
C ARG A 547 19.97 4.90 -12.04
N LYS A 548 20.03 4.95 -13.36
CA LYS A 548 21.23 5.27 -14.11
C LYS A 548 20.92 6.01 -15.41
N ASP A 549 21.88 6.78 -15.88
CA ASP A 549 21.88 7.38 -17.21
C ASP A 549 22.23 6.34 -18.30
N LYS A 550 22.32 6.78 -19.55
CA LYS A 550 22.67 5.90 -20.69
C LYS A 550 24.14 5.46 -20.65
N GLN A 551 24.98 6.17 -19.92
CA GLN A 551 26.41 5.95 -19.76
C GLN A 551 26.71 4.98 -18.60
N GLY A 552 25.70 4.68 -17.77
CA GLY A 552 25.80 3.77 -16.64
C GLY A 552 26.04 4.44 -15.29
N SER A 553 26.12 5.78 -15.25
CA SER A 553 26.33 6.55 -14.01
C SER A 553 25.03 6.64 -13.21
N THR A 554 25.14 6.67 -11.89
CA THR A 554 23.99 6.86 -11.00
C THR A 554 23.35 8.24 -11.21
N LEU A 555 22.02 8.28 -11.24
CA LEU A 555 21.29 9.55 -11.25
C LEU A 555 21.28 10.19 -9.86
N GLU A 556 21.50 11.50 -9.78
CA GLU A 556 21.22 12.26 -8.57
C GLU A 556 19.72 12.43 -8.38
N TRP A 557 19.28 12.38 -7.12
CA TRP A 557 17.90 12.63 -6.75
C TRP A 557 17.83 13.94 -5.98
N ASP A 558 17.08 14.89 -6.52
CA ASP A 558 16.82 16.17 -5.87
C ASP A 558 15.39 16.18 -5.31
N LYS A 559 15.30 16.36 -3.99
CA LYS A 559 14.06 16.49 -3.24
C LYS A 559 13.13 17.57 -3.80
N SER A 560 13.68 18.68 -4.32
CA SER A 560 12.88 19.83 -4.75
C SER A 560 12.13 19.59 -6.07
N GLN A 561 12.66 18.70 -6.92
CA GLN A 561 12.16 18.35 -8.25
C GLN A 561 11.70 16.89 -8.36
N ALA A 562 11.57 16.21 -7.21
CA ALA A 562 11.28 14.78 -7.17
C ALA A 562 9.84 14.47 -7.61
N PRO A 563 9.62 13.63 -8.64
CA PRO A 563 8.28 13.25 -9.07
C PRO A 563 7.60 12.32 -8.05
N ILE A 564 6.28 12.46 -7.90
CA ILE A 564 5.49 11.49 -7.14
C ILE A 564 5.49 10.14 -7.88
N ARG A 565 5.62 9.06 -7.12
CA ARG A 565 5.65 7.67 -7.57
C ARG A 565 4.34 7.32 -8.27
N THR A 566 3.23 7.55 -7.57
CA THR A 566 1.85 7.32 -8.02
C THR A 566 1.05 8.63 -7.96
N PRO A 567 1.20 9.52 -8.95
CA PRO A 567 0.55 10.83 -8.93
C PRO A 567 -0.98 10.73 -9.11
N LEU A 568 -1.72 11.60 -8.43
CA LEU A 568 -3.12 11.90 -8.77
C LEU A 568 -3.20 12.62 -10.11
N VAL A 569 -4.02 12.08 -11.00
CA VAL A 569 -4.31 12.68 -12.30
C VAL A 569 -5.71 13.29 -12.25
N PRO A 570 -5.88 14.63 -12.36
CA PRO A 570 -7.19 15.29 -12.25
C PRO A 570 -8.32 14.65 -13.07
N LYS A 571 -8.01 14.17 -14.29
CA LYS A 571 -8.97 13.48 -15.16
C LYS A 571 -9.47 12.13 -14.63
N SER A 572 -8.81 11.53 -13.65
CA SER A 572 -9.18 10.22 -13.11
C SER A 572 -10.05 10.28 -11.87
N TYR A 573 -10.10 11.41 -11.15
CA TYR A 573 -10.78 11.46 -9.85
C TYR A 573 -11.75 12.64 -9.64
N ILE A 574 -11.62 13.76 -10.36
CA ILE A 574 -12.44 14.95 -10.07
C ILE A 574 -13.95 14.66 -10.20
N GLU A 575 -14.37 13.88 -11.20
CA GLU A 575 -15.77 13.51 -11.38
C GLU A 575 -16.26 12.60 -10.23
N ILE A 576 -15.43 11.64 -9.81
CA ILE A 576 -15.74 10.73 -8.70
C ILE A 576 -15.80 11.49 -7.37
N GLU A 577 -14.87 12.43 -7.15
CA GLU A 577 -14.84 13.35 -6.00
C GLU A 577 -16.14 14.16 -5.94
N LYS A 578 -16.60 14.69 -7.08
CA LYS A 578 -17.86 15.44 -7.15
C LYS A 578 -19.05 14.56 -6.78
N SER A 579 -19.16 13.34 -7.30
CA SER A 579 -20.25 12.42 -6.94
C SER A 579 -20.21 12.01 -5.47
N ALA A 580 -19.03 11.84 -4.88
CA ALA A 580 -18.89 11.60 -3.44
C ALA A 580 -19.30 12.84 -2.61
N ALA A 581 -19.02 14.06 -3.08
CA ALA A 581 -19.47 15.28 -2.42
C ALA A 581 -21.01 15.44 -2.49
N GLU A 582 -21.62 15.11 -3.63
CA GLU A 582 -23.09 15.10 -3.80
C GLU A 582 -23.74 14.08 -2.86
N MET A 583 -23.17 12.87 -2.73
CA MET A 583 -23.61 11.87 -1.74
C MET A 583 -23.64 12.42 -0.32
N TRP A 584 -22.65 13.23 0.07
CA TRP A 584 -22.66 13.89 1.38
C TRP A 584 -23.79 14.93 1.48
N ASP A 585 -23.99 15.75 0.45
CA ASP A 585 -25.01 16.81 0.46
C ASP A 585 -26.44 16.27 0.57
N GLU A 586 -26.72 15.15 -0.09
CA GLU A 586 -28.03 14.48 -0.02
C GLU A 586 -28.34 13.93 1.37
N ASN A 587 -27.31 13.55 2.13
CA ASN A 587 -27.45 12.77 3.37
C ASN A 587 -27.10 13.54 4.65
N SER A 588 -26.46 14.71 4.54
CA SER A 588 -26.02 15.53 5.69
C SER A 588 -26.93 16.73 5.98
N GLN A 589 -27.98 16.95 5.18
CA GLN A 589 -28.99 17.93 5.53
C GLN A 589 -29.81 17.40 6.71
N PRO A 590 -30.03 18.20 7.76
CA PRO A 590 -30.85 17.74 8.87
C PRO A 590 -32.23 17.36 8.34
N ALA A 591 -32.66 16.13 8.63
CA ALA A 591 -34.09 15.88 8.72
C ALA A 591 -34.67 16.98 9.61
N THR A 592 -35.62 17.74 9.08
CA THR A 592 -36.34 18.81 9.76
C THR A 592 -36.52 18.51 11.25
N PRO A 593 -36.22 19.45 12.16
CA PRO A 593 -36.41 19.21 13.58
C PRO A 593 -37.91 18.98 13.82
N PHE A 594 -38.25 17.84 14.41
CA PHE A 594 -39.55 17.63 15.04
C PHE A 594 -39.50 18.14 16.48
#